data_AF-A0A8C2KIF2-F1
#
_entry.id   AF-A0A8C2KIF2-F1
#
_cell.length_a   1.000
_cell.length_b   1.000
_cell.length_c   1.000
_cell.angle_alpha   90.00
_cell.angle_beta   90.00
_cell.angle_gamma   90.00
#
_symmetry.space_group_name_H-M   'P 1'
#
loop_
_entity.id
_entity.type
_entity.pdbx_description
1 polymer ?
#
loop_
_entity_poly.entity_id
_entity_poly.type
_entity_poly.pdbx_seq_one_letter_code
_entity_poly.pdbx_strand_id
1 'polypeptide(L)'
;IAMESLICRLLPRCVSVFRSRQRANVLLLRSRRANAFLLEEILQGNLERECFEERCNKEEAREYFENDQKTNDFWTKYYDGDQCQSNPCKHGGTCRDGIGGYTCTCAEMYSGTNCQTDKSQCPSAGTLACEHFCKPMTDSYRCLCARGYTLNSDGRSCSPHGRKSVLTSATCIGLLFLSPVGRHSNVALRVSSWTPHKRYVSGPEDDLAFLELMEPFPQNMSIISLCLPERDYSENILMKVGRKGVVMGGARHSYLSLDDCQSSLNLTFLMTNKMFCMQKQESDITVRAKPMSCDLKFGSPVATVEGKTAFLTGISLSTGDCNHGLVFTKLSRYLHWLRPLLHASEKEQQQQL
;
A
#
# COMPACT_ATOMS: atom_id res chain seq x y z
N ILE A 1 11.19 31.42 16.98
CA ILE A 1 10.07 32.25 17.48
C ILE A 1 9.34 31.42 18.54
N ALA A 2 9.07 32.05 19.67
CA ALA A 2 8.84 31.49 21.01
C ALA A 2 7.97 30.23 21.13
N MET A 3 8.46 29.26 21.92
CA MET A 3 7.60 28.46 22.79
C MET A 3 7.87 28.89 24.24
N GLU A 4 6.79 28.85 25.01
CA GLU A 4 6.68 28.96 26.46
C GLU A 4 6.62 30.35 27.08
N SER A 5 5.38 30.80 27.31
CA SER A 5 5.04 31.70 28.41
C SER A 5 3.65 31.38 28.93
N LEU A 6 3.50 30.26 29.67
CA LEU A 6 2.25 30.01 30.39
C LEU A 6 2.36 29.14 31.65
N ILE A 7 3.52 29.09 32.34
CA ILE A 7 3.57 28.67 33.75
C ILE A 7 4.54 29.60 34.51
N CYS A 8 4.10 30.80 34.91
CA CYS A 8 4.84 31.58 35.92
C CYS A 8 4.05 32.74 36.58
N ARG A 9 2.73 32.63 36.73
CA ARG A 9 1.90 33.69 37.38
C ARG A 9 1.34 33.34 38.76
N LEU A 10 1.82 32.30 39.45
CA LEU A 10 1.20 31.88 40.72
C LEU A 10 2.13 31.53 41.90
N LEU A 11 3.45 31.76 41.83
CA LEU A 11 4.32 31.58 43.02
C LEU A 11 5.42 32.67 43.11
N PRO A 12 5.58 33.34 44.27
CA PRO A 12 6.65 34.30 44.48
C PRO A 12 7.95 33.56 44.80
N ARG A 13 9.02 33.92 44.09
CA ARG A 13 10.41 33.44 44.21
C ARG A 13 10.71 32.10 43.50
N CYS A 14 10.68 32.14 42.18
CA CYS A 14 11.63 31.34 41.41
C CYS A 14 12.89 32.19 41.21
N VAL A 15 13.96 31.90 41.95
CA VAL A 15 15.27 32.51 41.72
C VAL A 15 15.80 31.88 40.44
N SER A 16 16.05 32.69 39.40
CA SER A 16 16.73 32.21 38.21
C SER A 16 18.13 31.71 38.58
N VAL A 17 18.36 30.40 38.50
CA VAL A 17 19.69 29.81 38.68
C VAL A 17 20.62 30.19 37.52
N PHE A 18 20.07 30.67 36.40
CA PHE A 18 20.85 31.17 35.26
C PHE A 18 20.87 32.70 35.23
N ARG A 19 22.08 33.27 35.26
CA ARG A 19 22.30 34.73 35.12
C ARG A 19 22.22 35.16 33.66
N SER A 20 21.80 36.41 33.44
CA SER A 20 21.81 37.04 32.12
C SER A 20 23.22 37.09 31.52
N ARG A 21 23.35 37.01 30.18
CA ARG A 21 24.63 37.02 29.46
C ARG A 21 25.57 38.17 29.88
N GLN A 22 25.01 39.34 30.15
CA GLN A 22 25.74 40.52 30.62
C GLN A 22 26.31 40.38 32.05
N ARG A 23 25.69 39.55 32.91
CA ARG A 23 26.16 39.30 34.29
C ARG A 23 26.95 37.99 34.43
N ALA A 24 26.82 37.06 33.49
CA ALA A 24 27.61 35.82 33.46
C ALA A 24 29.07 36.09 33.09
N ASN A 25 29.32 37.04 32.19
CA ASN A 25 30.67 37.46 31.77
C ASN A 25 31.49 38.16 32.89
N VAL A 26 30.88 38.47 34.03
CA VAL A 26 31.54 39.17 35.15
C VAL A 26 32.02 38.19 36.24
N LEU A 27 31.47 36.97 36.29
CA LEU A 27 31.76 36.01 37.39
C LEU A 27 32.70 34.87 37.00
N LEU A 28 33.05 34.76 35.72
CA LEU A 28 34.17 33.93 35.25
C LEU A 28 35.11 34.82 34.45
N LEU A 29 35.74 35.79 35.12
CA LEU A 29 37.05 36.25 34.69
C LEU A 29 38.01 35.10 34.96
N ARG A 30 38.07 34.13 34.05
CA ARG A 30 39.23 33.26 33.97
C ARG A 30 40.39 34.20 33.63
N SER A 31 41.41 34.29 34.49
CA SER A 31 42.67 34.85 34.01
C SER A 31 43.10 34.00 32.82
N ARG A 32 43.50 34.62 31.72
CA ARG A 32 44.22 33.90 30.65
C ARG A 32 45.32 33.08 31.32
N ARG A 33 45.46 31.80 30.96
CA ARG A 33 46.52 30.96 31.53
C ARG A 33 47.90 31.34 31.00
N ALA A 34 47.97 31.97 29.83
CA ALA A 34 49.16 32.68 29.41
C ALA A 34 49.48 33.83 30.38
N ASN A 35 50.76 34.10 30.63
CA ASN A 35 51.27 35.26 31.36
C ASN A 35 51.35 35.13 32.89
N ALA A 36 51.89 34.03 33.40
CA ALA A 36 52.37 33.98 34.78
C ALA A 36 53.73 34.69 34.98
N PHE A 37 54.05 35.77 34.24
CA PHE A 37 55.05 36.78 34.65
C PHE A 37 55.04 38.04 33.74
N LEU A 38 54.50 39.12 34.30
CA LEU A 38 54.69 40.56 34.06
C LEU A 38 54.83 41.26 32.68
N LEU A 39 55.08 40.65 31.51
CA LEU A 39 55.26 41.44 30.26
C LEU A 39 54.79 40.81 28.92
N GLU A 40 54.07 39.69 28.90
CA GLU A 40 53.58 39.08 27.63
C GLU A 40 52.23 39.64 27.12
N GLU A 41 51.59 40.57 27.84
CA GLU A 41 50.23 41.05 27.57
C GLU A 41 50.05 41.88 26.27
N ILE A 42 51.15 42.25 25.60
CA ILE A 42 51.16 43.06 24.37
C ILE A 42 51.39 42.18 23.12
N LEU A 43 51.71 40.89 23.29
CA LEU A 43 51.99 39.97 22.19
C LEU A 43 50.74 39.21 21.75
N GLN A 44 50.52 39.18 20.44
CA GLN A 44 49.49 38.36 19.80
C GLN A 44 49.76 36.88 20.13
N GLY A 45 48.74 36.16 20.60
CA GLY A 45 48.88 34.76 21.05
C GLY A 45 49.53 33.88 19.98
N ASN A 46 50.40 32.96 20.40
CA ASN A 46 51.10 32.05 19.49
C ASN A 46 50.49 30.64 19.56
N LEU A 47 49.82 30.22 18.48
CA LEU A 47 49.16 28.92 18.37
C LEU A 47 50.15 27.74 18.52
N GLU A 48 51.41 27.90 18.09
CA GLU A 48 52.45 26.88 18.21
C GLU A 48 52.75 26.56 19.68
N ARG A 49 52.94 27.60 20.49
CA ARG A 49 53.21 27.45 21.92
C ARG A 49 52.01 26.89 22.70
N GLU A 50 50.81 27.39 22.43
CA GLU A 50 49.61 27.02 23.19
C GLU A 50 49.04 25.64 22.80
N CYS A 51 49.09 25.27 21.51
CA CYS A 51 48.44 24.06 21.02
C CYS A 51 49.42 22.97 20.54
N PHE A 52 50.66 23.30 20.13
CA PHE A 52 51.64 22.31 19.67
C PHE A 52 52.68 21.96 20.74
N GLU A 53 53.10 22.92 21.57
CA GLU A 53 53.98 22.68 22.73
C GLU A 53 53.17 22.33 24.00
N GLU A 54 51.95 22.87 24.15
CA GLU A 54 51.01 22.60 25.25
C GLU A 54 49.61 22.14 24.77
N ARG A 55 48.73 21.79 25.72
CA ARG A 55 47.32 21.44 25.44
C ARG A 55 46.43 22.68 25.57
N CYS A 56 46.09 23.30 24.44
CA CYS A 56 45.19 24.44 24.44
C CYS A 56 43.71 24.05 24.68
N ASN A 57 42.95 24.96 25.26
CA ASN A 57 41.49 24.89 25.35
C ASN A 57 40.81 25.67 24.20
N LYS A 58 39.48 25.49 24.06
CA LYS A 58 38.73 26.07 22.94
C LYS A 58 38.72 27.60 22.99
N GLU A 59 38.75 28.17 24.18
CA GLU A 59 38.79 29.61 24.41
C GLU A 59 40.11 30.22 23.91
N GLU A 60 41.25 29.56 24.13
CA GLU A 60 42.57 29.99 23.62
C GLU A 60 42.61 29.99 22.07
N ALA A 61 42.10 28.93 21.44
CA ALA A 61 41.96 28.90 19.98
C ALA A 61 41.02 30.02 19.48
N ARG A 62 39.97 30.38 20.24
CA ARG A 62 39.05 31.46 19.89
C ARG A 62 39.72 32.83 19.90
N GLU A 63 40.57 33.06 20.89
CA GLU A 63 41.34 34.30 21.01
C GLU A 63 42.35 34.46 19.87
N TYR A 64 42.96 33.37 19.40
CA TYR A 64 43.90 33.42 18.28
C TYR A 64 43.23 33.75 16.93
N PHE A 65 42.14 33.05 16.58
CA PHE A 65 41.53 33.19 15.25
C PHE A 65 40.59 34.40 15.13
N GLU A 66 40.12 34.94 16.26
CA GLU A 66 39.12 36.03 16.35
C GLU A 66 37.87 35.82 15.47
N ASN A 67 37.61 34.57 15.09
CA ASN A 67 36.55 34.20 14.16
C ASN A 67 36.03 32.82 14.51
N ASP A 68 34.76 32.76 14.92
CA ASP A 68 34.14 31.53 15.42
C ASP A 68 34.18 30.38 14.38
N GLN A 69 34.13 30.69 13.07
CA GLN A 69 34.21 29.67 12.02
C GLN A 69 35.61 29.06 11.96
N LYS A 70 36.65 29.91 11.84
CA LYS A 70 38.05 29.47 11.82
C LYS A 70 38.44 28.74 13.09
N THR A 71 37.98 29.22 14.24
CA THR A 71 38.18 28.54 15.53
C THR A 71 37.56 27.16 15.54
N ASN A 72 36.32 27.00 15.07
CA ASN A 72 35.67 25.69 15.04
C ASN A 72 36.33 24.75 14.03
N ASP A 73 36.74 25.23 12.85
CA ASP A 73 37.40 24.41 11.83
C ASP A 73 38.76 23.90 12.34
N PHE A 74 39.55 24.75 13.01
CA PHE A 74 40.77 24.34 13.67
C PHE A 74 40.52 23.39 14.84
N TRP A 75 39.59 23.76 15.74
CA TRP A 75 39.35 23.03 16.98
C TRP A 75 38.83 21.62 16.75
N THR A 76 37.97 21.45 15.74
CA THR A 76 37.45 20.13 15.35
C THR A 76 38.61 19.21 14.98
N LYS A 77 39.43 19.64 14.02
CA LYS A 77 40.62 18.89 13.60
C LYS A 77 41.65 18.65 14.71
N TYR A 78 41.87 19.62 15.59
CA TYR A 78 42.82 19.49 16.70
C TYR A 78 42.35 18.49 17.77
N TYR A 79 41.04 18.45 18.06
CA TYR A 79 40.48 17.66 19.15
C TYR A 79 40.29 16.18 18.79
N ASP A 80 39.85 15.86 17.57
CA ASP A 80 39.53 14.48 17.16
C ASP A 80 40.05 14.07 15.77
N GLY A 81 40.92 14.89 15.16
CA GLY A 81 41.58 14.60 13.88
C GLY A 81 40.73 14.93 12.66
N ASP A 82 41.37 15.08 11.49
CA ASP A 82 40.68 15.43 10.25
C ASP A 82 40.02 14.19 9.62
N GLN A 83 38.71 14.03 9.78
CA GLN A 83 37.99 12.89 9.21
C GLN A 83 37.77 13.04 7.69
N CYS A 84 37.96 14.25 7.14
CA CYS A 84 37.95 14.50 5.71
C CYS A 84 39.26 14.11 5.01
N GLN A 85 40.35 13.84 5.73
CA GLN A 85 41.65 13.49 5.15
C GLN A 85 41.61 12.27 4.22
N SER A 86 40.68 11.33 4.49
CA SER A 86 40.49 10.12 3.67
C SER A 86 39.69 10.34 2.38
N ASN A 87 39.22 11.56 2.12
CA ASN A 87 38.28 11.90 1.03
C ASN A 87 37.06 10.97 1.00
N PRO A 88 36.25 10.94 2.07
CA PRO A 88 35.11 10.03 2.16
C PRO A 88 34.00 10.38 1.16
N CYS A 89 33.83 11.67 0.83
CA CYS A 89 32.81 12.15 -0.11
C CYS A 89 33.18 11.82 -1.57
N LYS A 90 32.33 11.06 -2.25
CA LYS A 90 32.52 10.65 -3.65
C LYS A 90 31.93 11.67 -4.64
N HIS A 91 32.26 11.50 -5.91
CA HIS A 91 31.66 12.21 -7.05
C HIS A 91 31.64 13.75 -6.94
N GLY A 92 32.73 14.34 -6.45
CA GLY A 92 32.85 15.79 -6.29
C GLY A 92 32.08 16.38 -5.10
N GLY A 93 31.65 15.54 -4.16
CA GLY A 93 31.07 16.01 -2.90
C GLY A 93 32.08 16.78 -2.04
N THR A 94 31.65 17.88 -1.42
CA THR A 94 32.47 18.68 -0.51
C THR A 94 32.42 18.10 0.89
N CYS A 95 33.56 17.72 1.45
CA CYS A 95 33.66 17.19 2.81
C CYS A 95 33.78 18.34 3.83
N ARG A 96 33.00 18.26 4.90
CA ARG A 96 33.10 19.15 6.05
C ARG A 96 33.31 18.33 7.31
N ASP A 97 34.44 18.59 7.97
CA ASP A 97 34.83 17.96 9.23
C ASP A 97 33.93 18.44 10.38
N GLY A 98 33.71 17.58 11.37
CA GLY A 98 32.81 17.85 12.49
C GLY A 98 33.22 17.05 13.73
N ILE A 99 32.78 17.48 14.91
CA ILE A 99 33.18 16.81 16.15
C ILE A 99 32.54 15.42 16.20
N GLY A 100 33.38 14.37 16.23
CA GLY A 100 32.97 12.97 16.20
C GLY A 100 32.59 12.44 14.82
N GLY A 101 32.86 13.17 13.72
CA GLY A 101 32.65 12.68 12.36
C GLY A 101 32.45 13.77 11.30
N TYR A 102 32.30 13.36 10.05
CA TYR A 102 32.20 14.27 8.90
C TYR A 102 30.78 14.37 8.32
N THR A 103 30.54 15.41 7.54
CA THR A 103 29.34 15.57 6.69
C THR A 103 29.75 15.84 5.25
N CYS A 104 29.13 15.13 4.29
CA CYS A 104 29.32 15.39 2.87
C CYS A 104 28.20 16.26 2.29
N THR A 105 28.58 17.30 1.56
CA THR A 105 27.66 18.07 0.71
C THR A 105 27.80 17.59 -0.72
N CYS A 106 26.81 16.84 -1.20
CA CYS A 106 26.86 16.20 -2.52
C CYS A 106 26.56 17.17 -3.66
N ALA A 107 27.17 16.89 -4.82
CA ALA A 107 26.79 17.54 -6.08
C ALA A 107 25.34 17.21 -6.46
N GLU A 108 24.73 18.04 -7.31
CA GLU A 108 23.28 18.03 -7.61
C GLU A 108 22.75 16.64 -8.01
N MET A 109 23.56 15.83 -8.70
CA MET A 109 23.22 14.49 -9.20
C MET A 109 23.53 13.33 -8.24
N TYR A 110 24.04 13.58 -7.04
CA TYR A 110 24.44 12.53 -6.09
C TYR A 110 23.77 12.69 -4.73
N SER A 111 23.69 11.57 -4.00
CA SER A 111 23.07 11.49 -2.67
C SER A 111 23.69 10.37 -1.83
N GLY A 112 23.24 10.26 -0.57
CA GLY A 112 23.80 9.33 0.41
C GLY A 112 24.87 9.97 1.28
N THR A 113 25.20 9.33 2.40
CA THR A 113 26.13 9.85 3.41
C THR A 113 27.48 10.26 2.82
N ASN A 114 27.95 9.52 1.81
CA ASN A 114 29.23 9.73 1.15
C ASN A 114 29.07 10.12 -0.32
N CYS A 115 27.90 10.59 -0.74
CA CYS A 115 27.58 10.91 -2.13
C CYS A 115 27.77 9.73 -3.10
N GLN A 116 27.59 8.51 -2.61
CA GLN A 116 27.81 7.28 -3.37
C GLN A 116 26.64 6.94 -4.31
N THR A 117 25.45 7.49 -4.07
CA THR A 117 24.24 7.15 -4.81
C THR A 117 24.01 8.18 -5.93
N ASP A 118 24.19 7.73 -7.17
CA ASP A 118 23.83 8.47 -8.37
C ASP A 118 22.30 8.53 -8.53
N LYS A 119 21.73 9.73 -8.62
CA LYS A 119 20.28 9.96 -8.74
C LYS A 119 19.73 9.58 -10.13
N SER A 120 20.58 9.41 -11.14
CA SER A 120 20.16 8.94 -12.47
C SER A 120 19.96 7.43 -12.53
N GLN A 121 20.52 6.69 -11.55
CA GLN A 121 20.44 5.25 -11.49
C GLN A 121 19.23 4.78 -10.70
N CYS A 122 18.71 3.62 -11.07
CA CYS A 122 17.61 2.99 -10.36
C CYS A 122 18.07 2.47 -9.00
N PRO A 123 17.57 3.04 -7.88
CA PRO A 123 17.97 2.59 -6.55
C PRO A 123 17.41 1.20 -6.25
N SER A 124 18.27 0.32 -5.75
CA SER A 124 17.95 -1.07 -5.41
C SER A 124 17.41 -1.25 -3.98
N ALA A 125 17.54 -0.24 -3.11
CA ALA A 125 17.00 -0.25 -1.75
C ALA A 125 16.83 1.17 -1.18
N GLY A 126 15.98 1.32 -0.15
CA GLY A 126 15.75 2.59 0.57
C GLY A 126 14.46 3.31 0.16
N THR A 127 14.26 4.53 0.70
CA THR A 127 13.02 5.33 0.49
C THR A 127 12.84 5.82 -0.95
N LEU A 128 13.90 5.75 -1.75
CA LEU A 128 13.91 6.12 -3.16
C LEU A 128 13.66 4.92 -4.09
N ALA A 129 13.55 3.70 -3.57
CA ALA A 129 13.27 2.52 -4.38
C ALA A 129 11.85 2.55 -4.98
N CYS A 130 11.69 2.02 -6.18
CA CYS A 130 10.38 1.75 -6.78
C CYS A 130 9.84 0.42 -6.23
N GLU A 131 8.52 0.33 -6.00
CA GLU A 131 7.91 -0.92 -5.52
C GLU A 131 7.96 -2.04 -6.57
N HIS A 132 7.79 -1.70 -7.86
CA HIS A 132 7.80 -2.65 -8.97
C HIS A 132 9.01 -2.43 -9.89
N PHE A 133 8.83 -1.64 -10.95
CA PHE A 133 9.84 -1.44 -11.98
C PHE A 133 10.40 -0.03 -11.92
N CYS A 134 11.68 0.12 -12.25
CA CYS A 134 12.35 1.41 -12.38
C CYS A 134 12.96 1.53 -13.78
N LYS A 135 12.79 2.71 -14.39
CA LYS A 135 13.40 3.04 -15.68
C LYS A 135 14.27 4.30 -15.53
N PRO A 136 15.59 4.22 -15.81
CA PRO A 136 16.46 5.38 -15.79
C PRO A 136 16.11 6.35 -16.94
N MET A 137 16.28 7.64 -16.69
CA MET A 137 16.14 8.77 -17.63
C MET A 137 17.45 9.58 -17.62
N THR A 138 17.56 10.63 -18.44
CA THR A 138 18.81 11.41 -18.57
C THR A 138 19.25 12.07 -17.26
N ASP A 139 18.30 12.61 -16.48
CA ASP A 139 18.59 13.36 -15.24
C ASP A 139 17.81 12.84 -14.02
N SER A 140 17.15 11.68 -14.15
CA SER A 140 16.33 11.08 -13.07
C SER A 140 16.00 9.63 -13.41
N TYR A 141 15.14 9.00 -12.62
CA TYR A 141 14.46 7.76 -13.01
C TYR A 141 12.96 7.91 -12.73
N ARG A 142 12.16 7.07 -13.39
CA ARG A 142 10.73 6.95 -13.11
C ARG A 142 10.37 5.54 -12.70
N CYS A 143 9.47 5.43 -11.75
CA CYS A 143 8.87 4.15 -11.39
C CYS A 143 7.74 3.79 -12.36
N LEU A 144 7.59 2.49 -12.61
CA LEU A 144 6.56 1.90 -13.44
C LEU A 144 5.94 0.73 -12.67
N CYS A 145 4.63 0.59 -12.74
CA CYS A 145 3.92 -0.49 -12.08
C CYS A 145 3.68 -1.67 -13.03
N ALA A 146 3.52 -2.87 -12.46
CA ALA A 146 3.06 -4.03 -13.21
C ALA A 146 1.66 -3.83 -13.80
N ARG A 147 1.30 -4.65 -14.79
CA ARG A 147 -0.04 -4.58 -15.41
C ARG A 147 -1.13 -4.71 -14.35
N GLY A 148 -2.12 -3.81 -14.40
CA GLY A 148 -3.20 -3.77 -13.41
C GLY A 148 -2.82 -3.08 -12.09
N TYR A 149 -1.80 -2.21 -12.07
CA TYR A 149 -1.44 -1.39 -10.93
C TYR A 149 -1.25 0.09 -11.33
N THR A 150 -1.73 1.01 -10.49
CA THR A 150 -1.58 2.46 -10.63
C THR A 150 -0.43 2.96 -9.76
N LEU A 151 0.38 3.87 -10.31
CA LEU A 151 1.41 4.56 -9.53
C LEU A 151 0.72 5.58 -8.61
N ASN A 152 1.03 5.53 -7.33
CA ASN A 152 0.49 6.44 -6.32
C ASN A 152 1.10 7.85 -6.48
N SER A 153 0.51 8.83 -5.79
CA SER A 153 0.96 10.23 -5.82
C SER A 153 2.38 10.46 -5.30
N ASP A 154 2.93 9.49 -4.58
CA ASP A 154 4.34 9.47 -4.16
C ASP A 154 5.32 9.19 -5.31
N GLY A 155 4.80 8.78 -6.48
CA GLY A 155 5.58 8.43 -7.67
C GLY A 155 6.37 7.13 -7.53
N ARG A 156 6.08 6.29 -6.53
CA ARG A 156 6.92 5.14 -6.14
C ARG A 156 6.13 3.88 -5.84
N SER A 157 5.05 4.01 -5.08
CA SER A 157 4.23 2.88 -4.65
C SER A 157 3.18 2.55 -5.71
N CYS A 158 2.81 1.29 -5.80
CA CYS A 158 1.90 0.75 -6.80
C CYS A 158 0.66 0.15 -6.12
N SER A 159 -0.50 0.75 -6.32
CA SER A 159 -1.78 0.18 -5.87
C SER A 159 -2.43 -0.66 -6.97
N PRO A 160 -3.02 -1.84 -6.67
CA PRO A 160 -3.74 -2.60 -7.69
C PRO A 160 -4.92 -1.79 -8.22
N HIS A 161 -5.13 -1.81 -9.54
CA HIS A 161 -6.31 -1.24 -10.17
C HIS A 161 -7.55 -1.89 -9.54
N GLY A 162 -8.43 -1.06 -9.00
CA GLY A 162 -9.73 -1.53 -8.56
C GLY A 162 -10.50 -2.10 -9.75
N ARG A 163 -11.16 -3.24 -9.56
CA ARG A 163 -12.00 -3.84 -10.61
C ARG A 163 -13.22 -2.93 -10.84
N LYS A 164 -13.65 -2.76 -12.09
CA LYS A 164 -14.89 -2.05 -12.46
C LYS A 164 -15.96 -3.00 -13.00
N SER A 165 -15.66 -4.28 -13.16
CA SER A 165 -16.55 -5.26 -13.76
C SER A 165 -17.30 -6.08 -12.71
N VAL A 166 -18.60 -6.29 -12.90
CA VAL A 166 -19.45 -7.16 -12.07
C VAL A 166 -20.21 -8.13 -12.94
N LEU A 167 -20.29 -9.39 -12.53
CA LEU A 167 -21.11 -10.40 -13.21
C LEU A 167 -22.36 -10.68 -12.37
N THR A 168 -23.53 -10.69 -13.02
CA THR A 168 -24.82 -10.94 -12.36
C THR A 168 -25.79 -11.68 -13.29
N SER A 169 -27.02 -11.93 -12.83
CA SER A 169 -28.13 -12.44 -13.63
C SER A 169 -28.72 -11.34 -14.52
N ALA A 170 -29.09 -11.67 -15.76
CA ALA A 170 -29.73 -10.72 -16.67
C ALA A 170 -31.13 -10.31 -16.21
N THR A 171 -31.82 -11.18 -15.48
CA THR A 171 -33.08 -10.88 -14.78
C THR A 171 -32.94 -9.66 -13.85
N CYS A 172 -31.75 -9.44 -13.27
CA CYS A 172 -31.49 -8.27 -12.42
C CYS A 172 -31.32 -6.95 -13.20
N ILE A 173 -31.08 -6.99 -14.52
CA ILE A 173 -30.91 -5.76 -15.33
C ILE A 173 -32.21 -4.96 -15.39
N GLY A 174 -33.38 -5.60 -15.37
CA GLY A 174 -34.68 -4.91 -15.44
C GLY A 174 -34.81 -3.78 -14.40
N LEU A 175 -34.21 -3.97 -13.22
CA LEU A 175 -34.17 -2.98 -12.14
C LEU A 175 -33.17 -1.84 -12.37
N LEU A 176 -32.12 -2.06 -13.17
CA LEU A 176 -31.10 -1.05 -13.49
C LEU A 176 -31.62 0.02 -14.45
N PHE A 177 -32.62 -0.28 -15.26
CA PHE A 177 -33.32 0.72 -16.08
C PHE A 177 -34.05 1.77 -15.24
N LEU A 178 -34.47 1.41 -14.01
CA LEU A 178 -35.12 2.32 -13.08
C LEU A 178 -34.10 3.16 -12.28
N SER A 179 -32.95 2.56 -11.94
CA SER A 179 -31.84 3.27 -11.29
C SER A 179 -30.52 2.54 -11.56
N PRO A 180 -29.53 3.17 -12.20
CA PRO A 180 -28.23 2.56 -12.49
C PRO A 180 -27.31 2.58 -11.25
N VAL A 181 -27.89 2.44 -10.05
CA VAL A 181 -27.16 2.48 -8.78
C VAL A 181 -27.37 1.17 -8.04
N GLY A 182 -26.34 0.35 -7.99
CA GLY A 182 -26.25 -0.79 -7.07
C GLY A 182 -25.89 -0.30 -5.67
N ARG A 183 -26.40 -0.97 -4.63
CA ARG A 183 -26.01 -0.70 -3.24
C ARG A 183 -25.37 -1.94 -2.64
N HIS A 184 -24.16 -1.82 -2.12
CA HIS A 184 -23.52 -2.84 -1.31
C HIS A 184 -23.12 -2.21 0.03
N SER A 185 -23.69 -2.72 1.13
CA SER A 185 -23.59 -2.07 2.45
C SER A 185 -24.08 -0.60 2.37
N ASN A 186 -23.22 0.36 2.71
CA ASN A 186 -23.50 1.79 2.66
C ASN A 186 -22.94 2.49 1.41
N VAL A 187 -22.40 1.73 0.45
CA VAL A 187 -21.75 2.27 -0.75
C VAL A 187 -22.71 2.17 -1.94
N ALA A 188 -22.89 3.29 -2.64
CA ALA A 188 -23.60 3.36 -3.91
C ALA A 188 -22.62 3.19 -5.07
N LEU A 189 -22.84 2.17 -5.89
CA LEU A 189 -22.03 1.85 -7.06
C LEU A 189 -22.82 2.21 -8.31
N ARG A 190 -22.28 3.14 -9.10
CA ARG A 190 -22.92 3.59 -10.34
C ARG A 190 -22.49 2.71 -11.51
N VAL A 191 -23.46 2.17 -12.22
CA VAL A 191 -23.27 1.33 -13.41
C VAL A 191 -23.15 2.25 -14.63
N SER A 192 -22.10 2.08 -15.43
CA SER A 192 -21.88 2.79 -16.69
C SER A 192 -22.57 2.08 -17.86
N SER A 193 -22.43 0.76 -17.94
CA SER A 193 -22.94 -0.06 -19.04
C SER A 193 -23.32 -1.46 -18.55
N TRP A 194 -24.20 -2.13 -19.30
CA TRP A 194 -24.53 -3.53 -19.06
C TRP A 194 -24.69 -4.30 -20.37
N THR A 195 -24.15 -5.52 -20.41
CA THR A 195 -24.18 -6.42 -21.55
C THR A 195 -24.82 -7.74 -21.13
N PRO A 196 -26.12 -7.95 -21.35
CA PRO A 196 -26.74 -9.27 -21.19
C PRO A 196 -26.15 -10.26 -22.21
N HIS A 197 -26.16 -11.54 -21.86
CA HIS A 197 -25.74 -12.58 -22.79
C HIS A 197 -26.67 -12.60 -24.01
N LYS A 198 -26.10 -12.68 -25.23
CA LYS A 198 -26.84 -12.48 -26.50
C LYS A 198 -28.00 -13.45 -26.72
N ARG A 199 -27.95 -14.63 -26.11
CA ARG A 199 -29.00 -15.67 -26.20
C ARG A 199 -30.07 -15.55 -25.12
N TYR A 200 -29.90 -14.64 -24.16
CA TYR A 200 -30.90 -14.43 -23.12
C TYR A 200 -32.13 -13.76 -23.72
N VAL A 201 -33.30 -14.34 -23.45
CA VAL A 201 -34.61 -13.79 -23.85
C VAL A 201 -35.48 -13.65 -22.61
N SER A 202 -35.75 -14.79 -21.96
CA SER A 202 -36.49 -14.88 -20.70
C SER A 202 -36.31 -16.27 -20.09
N GLY A 203 -36.40 -16.37 -18.76
CA GLY A 203 -36.30 -17.65 -18.06
C GLY A 203 -34.89 -17.96 -17.55
N PRO A 204 -34.62 -19.20 -17.11
CA PRO A 204 -33.40 -19.55 -16.38
C PRO A 204 -32.18 -19.79 -17.29
N GLU A 205 -32.38 -19.98 -18.59
CA GLU A 205 -31.30 -20.30 -19.52
C GLU A 205 -30.58 -19.03 -20.02
N ASP A 206 -29.25 -19.10 -20.13
CA ASP A 206 -28.39 -18.00 -20.58
C ASP A 206 -28.58 -16.71 -19.73
N ASP A 207 -29.12 -16.80 -18.50
CA ASP A 207 -29.41 -15.68 -17.59
C ASP A 207 -28.14 -15.11 -16.94
N LEU A 208 -27.36 -14.39 -17.75
CA LEU A 208 -26.11 -13.75 -17.36
C LEU A 208 -26.00 -12.34 -17.94
N ALA A 209 -25.44 -11.44 -17.14
CA ALA A 209 -25.21 -10.06 -17.48
C ALA A 209 -23.87 -9.58 -16.94
N PHE A 210 -23.10 -8.94 -17.83
CA PHE A 210 -21.85 -8.29 -17.48
C PHE A 210 -22.11 -6.80 -17.28
N LEU A 211 -21.71 -6.27 -16.12
CA LEU A 211 -21.89 -4.88 -15.72
C LEU A 211 -20.54 -4.20 -15.65
N GLU A 212 -20.49 -2.95 -16.10
CA GLU A 212 -19.35 -2.08 -15.88
C GLU A 212 -19.75 -0.93 -14.97
N LEU A 213 -18.87 -0.59 -14.05
CA LEU A 213 -19.04 0.52 -13.12
C LEU A 213 -18.37 1.77 -13.68
N MET A 214 -18.96 2.94 -13.41
CA MET A 214 -18.34 4.23 -13.76
C MET A 214 -16.97 4.38 -13.07
N GLU A 215 -16.93 4.04 -11.78
CA GLU A 215 -15.77 4.14 -10.92
C GLU A 215 -15.35 2.76 -10.41
N PRO A 216 -14.05 2.53 -10.17
CA PRO A 216 -13.60 1.27 -9.60
C PRO A 216 -14.11 1.14 -8.18
N PHE A 217 -14.19 -0.09 -7.69
CA PHE A 217 -14.59 -0.30 -6.31
C PHE A 217 -13.70 0.47 -5.32
N PRO A 218 -14.28 1.10 -4.29
CA PRO A 218 -13.51 1.80 -3.26
C PRO A 218 -12.54 0.86 -2.54
N GLN A 219 -11.31 1.32 -2.29
CA GLN A 219 -10.26 0.53 -1.63
C GLN A 219 -10.59 0.13 -0.19
N ASN A 220 -11.48 0.88 0.47
CA ASN A 220 -11.95 0.57 1.84
C ASN A 220 -13.02 -0.53 1.90
N MET A 221 -13.41 -1.09 0.75
CA MET A 221 -14.42 -2.14 0.68
C MET A 221 -13.74 -3.51 0.73
N SER A 222 -14.19 -4.38 1.64
CA SER A 222 -13.72 -5.76 1.74
C SER A 222 -14.24 -6.60 0.57
N ILE A 223 -13.54 -6.55 -0.56
CA ILE A 223 -13.91 -7.25 -1.79
C ILE A 223 -13.06 -8.50 -1.94
N ILE A 224 -13.74 -9.64 -2.04
CA ILE A 224 -13.09 -10.91 -2.38
C ILE A 224 -13.16 -11.06 -3.90
N SER A 225 -12.01 -10.95 -4.54
CA SER A 225 -11.88 -11.26 -5.96
C SER A 225 -11.90 -12.77 -6.17
N LEU A 226 -12.94 -13.27 -6.84
CA LEU A 226 -13.01 -14.68 -7.21
C LEU A 226 -12.26 -14.94 -8.51
N CYS A 227 -11.56 -16.08 -8.58
CA CYS A 227 -10.88 -16.54 -9.78
C CYS A 227 -11.86 -17.20 -10.75
N LEU A 228 -11.70 -16.95 -12.04
CA LEU A 228 -12.48 -17.62 -13.07
C LEU A 228 -11.72 -18.86 -13.56
N PRO A 229 -12.18 -20.09 -13.25
CA PRO A 229 -11.48 -21.31 -13.62
C PRO A 229 -11.59 -21.62 -15.12
N GLU A 230 -10.69 -22.46 -15.63
CA GLU A 230 -10.85 -23.07 -16.94
C GLU A 230 -12.00 -24.08 -16.96
N ARG A 231 -12.53 -24.38 -18.15
CA ARG A 231 -13.70 -25.25 -18.31
C ARG A 231 -13.48 -26.63 -17.69
N ASP A 232 -12.39 -27.30 -18.09
CA ASP A 232 -12.14 -28.68 -17.67
C ASP A 232 -11.79 -28.77 -16.19
N TYR A 233 -11.06 -27.78 -15.67
CA TYR A 233 -10.76 -27.68 -14.24
C TYR A 233 -12.04 -27.44 -13.41
N SER A 234 -12.91 -26.56 -13.89
CA SER A 234 -14.19 -26.27 -13.25
C SER A 234 -15.08 -27.51 -13.18
N GLU A 235 -15.25 -28.22 -14.29
CA GLU A 235 -16.20 -29.33 -14.39
C GLU A 235 -15.67 -30.64 -13.79
N ASN A 236 -14.38 -30.95 -13.97
CA ASN A 236 -13.83 -32.24 -13.55
C ASN A 236 -13.26 -32.22 -12.12
N ILE A 237 -12.83 -31.05 -11.63
CA ILE A 237 -12.18 -30.91 -10.33
C ILE A 237 -13.06 -30.14 -9.35
N LEU A 238 -13.47 -28.92 -9.70
CA LEU A 238 -14.14 -28.00 -8.76
C LEU A 238 -15.62 -28.33 -8.50
N MET A 239 -16.35 -28.79 -9.53
CA MET A 239 -17.78 -29.12 -9.46
C MET A 239 -18.04 -30.63 -9.48
N LYS A 240 -17.05 -31.44 -9.09
CA LYS A 240 -17.20 -32.89 -9.01
C LYS A 240 -18.33 -33.25 -8.04
N VAL A 241 -19.20 -34.19 -8.42
CA VAL A 241 -20.34 -34.65 -7.60
C VAL A 241 -19.86 -35.04 -6.19
N GLY A 242 -20.60 -34.60 -5.17
CA GLY A 242 -20.28 -34.80 -3.76
C GLY A 242 -19.26 -33.81 -3.18
N ARG A 243 -18.56 -33.03 -4.01
CA ARG A 243 -17.70 -31.94 -3.53
C ARG A 243 -18.55 -30.80 -3.00
N LYS A 244 -18.04 -30.06 -2.01
CA LYS A 244 -18.75 -28.91 -1.42
C LYS A 244 -18.34 -27.60 -2.11
N GLY A 245 -19.32 -26.79 -2.50
CA GLY A 245 -19.17 -25.38 -2.87
C GLY A 245 -19.69 -24.48 -1.76
N VAL A 246 -19.28 -23.21 -1.78
CA VAL A 246 -19.62 -22.19 -0.79
C VAL A 246 -20.51 -21.14 -1.45
N VAL A 247 -21.69 -20.94 -0.89
CA VAL A 247 -22.64 -19.89 -1.31
C VAL A 247 -22.50 -18.65 -0.41
N MET A 248 -23.13 -17.54 -0.81
CA MET A 248 -23.19 -16.32 0.00
C MET A 248 -23.66 -16.61 1.43
N GLY A 249 -23.04 -15.97 2.42
CA GLY A 249 -23.27 -16.27 3.84
C GLY A 249 -22.43 -17.43 4.39
N GLY A 250 -21.58 -18.06 3.57
CA GLY A 250 -20.61 -19.07 4.00
C GLY A 250 -21.18 -20.49 4.13
N ALA A 251 -22.45 -20.69 3.75
CA ALA A 251 -23.07 -22.01 3.76
C ALA A 251 -22.43 -22.92 2.70
N ARG A 252 -22.32 -24.21 3.02
CA ARG A 252 -21.69 -25.22 2.17
C ARG A 252 -22.73 -26.20 1.65
N HIS A 253 -22.75 -26.40 0.34
CA HIS A 253 -23.66 -27.31 -0.34
C HIS A 253 -22.87 -28.26 -1.22
N SER A 254 -23.36 -29.49 -1.38
CA SER A 254 -22.72 -30.51 -2.21
C SER A 254 -23.24 -30.44 -3.64
N TYR A 255 -22.33 -30.53 -4.62
CA TYR A 255 -22.69 -30.63 -6.04
C TYR A 255 -23.39 -31.96 -6.33
N LEU A 256 -24.49 -31.90 -7.09
CA LEU A 256 -25.29 -33.06 -7.48
C LEU A 256 -25.11 -33.38 -8.97
N SER A 257 -25.44 -34.62 -9.34
CA SER A 257 -25.57 -35.00 -10.76
C SER A 257 -26.84 -34.39 -11.36
N LEU A 258 -26.93 -34.32 -12.69
CA LEU A 258 -28.12 -33.78 -13.37
C LEU A 258 -29.38 -34.60 -13.05
N ASP A 259 -29.25 -35.92 -12.95
CA ASP A 259 -30.36 -36.84 -12.66
C ASP A 259 -30.83 -36.67 -11.20
N ASP A 260 -29.89 -36.53 -10.27
CA ASP A 260 -30.19 -36.27 -8.85
C ASP A 260 -30.84 -34.88 -8.67
N CYS A 261 -30.40 -33.87 -9.43
CA CYS A 261 -30.99 -32.55 -9.39
C CYS A 261 -32.47 -32.56 -9.79
N GLN A 262 -32.78 -33.27 -10.88
CA GLN A 262 -34.13 -33.31 -11.42
C GLN A 262 -35.08 -34.08 -10.49
N SER A 263 -34.61 -35.16 -9.87
CA SER A 263 -35.38 -35.97 -8.92
C SER A 263 -35.53 -35.31 -7.54
N SER A 264 -34.52 -34.59 -7.06
CA SER A 264 -34.49 -34.06 -5.68
C SER A 264 -35.17 -32.69 -5.51
N LEU A 265 -35.29 -31.90 -6.58
CA LEU A 265 -35.67 -30.47 -6.47
C LEU A 265 -37.04 -30.11 -7.04
N ASN A 266 -37.81 -31.06 -7.57
CA ASN A 266 -39.15 -30.82 -8.14
C ASN A 266 -39.21 -29.54 -9.01
N LEU A 267 -38.22 -29.38 -9.89
CA LEU A 267 -38.06 -28.15 -10.67
C LEU A 267 -39.20 -28.00 -11.68
N THR A 268 -39.68 -26.76 -11.84
CA THR A 268 -40.73 -26.40 -12.80
C THR A 268 -40.22 -26.31 -14.24
N PHE A 269 -38.90 -26.37 -14.44
CA PHE A 269 -38.24 -26.28 -15.73
C PHE A 269 -37.22 -27.42 -15.91
N LEU A 270 -36.94 -27.75 -17.17
CA LEU A 270 -35.96 -28.78 -17.52
C LEU A 270 -34.54 -28.23 -17.38
N MET A 271 -33.70 -28.93 -16.62
CA MET A 271 -32.29 -28.57 -16.51
C MET A 271 -31.52 -28.87 -17.79
N THR A 272 -30.64 -27.94 -18.18
CA THR A 272 -29.72 -28.13 -19.30
C THR A 272 -28.28 -28.32 -18.81
N ASN A 273 -27.39 -28.72 -19.71
CA ASN A 273 -25.96 -28.87 -19.38
C ASN A 273 -25.26 -27.53 -19.02
N LYS A 274 -25.93 -26.38 -19.25
CA LYS A 274 -25.50 -25.04 -18.84
C LYS A 274 -25.86 -24.70 -17.40
N MET A 275 -26.50 -25.62 -16.68
CA MET A 275 -26.91 -25.46 -15.30
C MET A 275 -26.29 -26.55 -14.43
N PHE A 276 -26.31 -26.33 -13.12
CA PHE A 276 -26.05 -27.36 -12.11
C PHE A 276 -26.84 -27.01 -10.85
N CYS A 277 -27.02 -28.00 -9.97
CA CYS A 277 -27.65 -27.76 -8.70
C CYS A 277 -26.76 -28.24 -7.54
N MET A 278 -27.08 -27.75 -6.35
CA MET A 278 -26.41 -28.13 -5.12
C MET A 278 -27.43 -28.29 -4.00
N GLN A 279 -27.16 -29.20 -3.06
CA GLN A 279 -28.03 -29.41 -1.91
C GLN A 279 -27.21 -29.51 -0.62
N LYS A 280 -27.82 -29.11 0.49
CA LYS A 280 -27.22 -29.28 1.81
C LYS A 280 -27.25 -30.77 2.19
N GLN A 281 -26.09 -31.32 2.55
CA GLN A 281 -26.01 -32.73 2.95
C GLN A 281 -26.45 -32.91 4.42
N GLU A 282 -27.22 -33.96 4.68
CA GLU A 282 -27.88 -34.24 5.96
C GLU A 282 -26.91 -34.41 7.15
N SER A 283 -25.64 -34.73 6.89
CA SER A 283 -24.60 -34.93 7.90
C SER A 283 -24.07 -33.65 8.57
N ASP A 284 -24.46 -32.45 8.11
CA ASP A 284 -24.14 -31.16 8.76
C ASP A 284 -25.27 -30.68 9.73
N ILE A 285 -26.26 -31.54 10.02
CA ILE A 285 -27.40 -31.25 10.90
C ILE A 285 -27.10 -31.60 12.38
N THR A 286 -25.93 -32.18 12.68
CA THR A 286 -25.58 -32.56 14.05
C THR A 286 -25.12 -31.37 14.91
N VAL A 287 -26.07 -30.86 15.70
CA VAL A 287 -25.92 -30.33 17.08
C VAL A 287 -24.97 -29.13 17.26
N ARG A 288 -25.57 -27.93 17.38
CA ARG A 288 -25.01 -26.63 17.86
C ARG A 288 -24.34 -25.67 16.86
N ALA A 289 -24.60 -25.75 15.56
CA ALA A 289 -24.36 -24.61 14.67
C ALA A 289 -25.65 -23.78 14.53
N LYS A 290 -25.63 -22.50 14.94
CA LYS A 290 -26.72 -21.55 14.66
C LYS A 290 -27.04 -21.64 13.15
N PRO A 291 -28.31 -21.79 12.74
CA PRO A 291 -28.65 -21.83 11.32
C PRO A 291 -28.10 -20.55 10.70
N MET A 292 -27.06 -20.67 9.86
CA MET A 292 -26.59 -19.54 9.08
C MET A 292 -27.71 -19.23 8.10
N SER A 293 -28.48 -18.18 8.43
CA SER A 293 -29.49 -17.64 7.54
C SER A 293 -28.78 -17.19 6.28
N CYS A 294 -28.99 -17.96 5.21
CA CYS A 294 -28.45 -17.71 3.89
C CYS A 294 -29.65 -17.27 3.06
N ASP A 295 -29.67 -15.96 2.75
CA ASP A 295 -30.67 -15.32 1.89
C ASP A 295 -30.05 -15.16 0.51
N LEU A 296 -30.25 -16.17 -0.34
CA LEU A 296 -29.70 -16.18 -1.68
C LEU A 296 -30.63 -15.40 -2.62
N LYS A 297 -30.05 -14.49 -3.40
CA LYS A 297 -30.76 -13.71 -4.42
C LYS A 297 -30.31 -14.12 -5.82
N PHE A 298 -31.13 -13.83 -6.84
CA PHE A 298 -30.68 -13.90 -8.23
C PHE A 298 -29.38 -13.13 -8.41
N GLY A 299 -28.43 -13.69 -9.17
CA GLY A 299 -27.12 -13.07 -9.35
C GLY A 299 -26.10 -13.36 -8.25
N SER A 300 -26.49 -14.03 -7.15
CA SER A 300 -25.54 -14.36 -6.07
C SER A 300 -24.47 -15.34 -6.54
N PRO A 301 -23.18 -15.10 -6.25
CA PRO A 301 -22.11 -16.00 -6.68
C PRO A 301 -22.07 -17.27 -5.83
N VAL A 302 -21.65 -18.37 -6.46
CA VAL A 302 -21.20 -19.58 -5.77
C VAL A 302 -19.78 -19.90 -6.18
N ALA A 303 -18.96 -20.30 -5.20
CA ALA A 303 -17.55 -20.56 -5.41
C ALA A 303 -17.11 -21.88 -4.78
N THR A 304 -16.14 -22.56 -5.41
CA THR A 304 -15.41 -23.66 -4.79
C THR A 304 -14.05 -23.15 -4.33
N VAL A 305 -13.68 -23.46 -3.08
CA VAL A 305 -12.37 -23.12 -2.54
C VAL A 305 -11.41 -24.29 -2.79
N GLU A 306 -10.27 -24.00 -3.40
CA GLU A 306 -9.14 -24.94 -3.53
C GLU A 306 -7.88 -24.31 -2.94
N GLY A 307 -7.32 -24.94 -1.90
CA GLY A 307 -6.20 -24.38 -1.14
C GLY A 307 -6.55 -23.01 -0.54
N LYS A 308 -5.88 -21.96 -1.02
CA LYS A 308 -6.09 -20.56 -0.60
C LYS A 308 -6.89 -19.74 -1.61
N THR A 309 -7.38 -20.36 -2.68
CA THR A 309 -8.00 -19.66 -3.80
C THR A 309 -9.49 -20.01 -3.91
N ALA A 310 -10.34 -19.00 -4.06
CA ALA A 310 -11.77 -19.18 -4.29
C ALA A 310 -12.07 -19.02 -5.79
N PHE A 311 -12.64 -20.06 -6.39
CA PHE A 311 -12.98 -20.10 -7.81
C PHE A 311 -14.48 -19.94 -7.99
N LEU A 312 -14.89 -18.97 -8.80
CA LEU A 312 -16.28 -18.75 -9.16
C LEU A 312 -16.75 -19.87 -10.10
N THR A 313 -17.73 -20.67 -9.65
CA THR A 313 -18.24 -21.82 -10.40
C THR A 313 -19.60 -21.53 -11.04
N GLY A 314 -20.43 -20.70 -10.39
CA GLY A 314 -21.76 -20.39 -10.88
C GLY A 314 -22.37 -19.11 -10.31
N ILE A 315 -23.55 -18.79 -10.83
CA ILE A 315 -24.39 -17.67 -10.39
C ILE A 315 -25.80 -18.19 -10.13
N SER A 316 -26.41 -17.76 -9.02
CA SER A 316 -27.73 -18.25 -8.59
C SER A 316 -28.84 -17.87 -9.56
N LEU A 317 -29.63 -18.88 -9.92
CA LEU A 317 -30.90 -18.79 -10.65
C LEU A 317 -32.11 -18.90 -9.72
N SER A 318 -31.90 -19.05 -8.42
CA SER A 318 -32.95 -19.21 -7.43
C SER A 318 -32.85 -18.16 -6.33
N THR A 319 -34.00 -17.68 -5.87
CA THR A 319 -34.15 -16.97 -4.61
C THR A 319 -34.70 -17.93 -3.57
N GLY A 320 -34.19 -17.89 -2.35
CA GLY A 320 -34.77 -18.69 -1.27
C GLY A 320 -33.80 -19.01 -0.15
N ASP A 321 -34.31 -19.81 0.78
CA ASP A 321 -33.55 -20.31 1.90
C ASP A 321 -32.61 -21.44 1.46
N CYS A 322 -31.34 -21.38 1.90
CA CYS A 322 -30.34 -22.37 1.52
C CYS A 322 -30.53 -23.74 2.22
N ASN A 323 -31.75 -24.04 2.67
CA ASN A 323 -32.13 -25.34 3.23
C ASN A 323 -32.56 -26.31 2.13
N HIS A 324 -33.18 -25.79 1.09
CA HIS A 324 -33.55 -26.55 -0.10
C HIS A 324 -32.39 -26.56 -1.10
N GLY A 325 -32.47 -27.41 -2.12
CA GLY A 325 -31.45 -27.36 -3.16
C GLY A 325 -31.59 -26.13 -4.04
N LEU A 326 -30.45 -25.70 -4.54
CA LEU A 326 -30.24 -24.42 -5.20
C LEU A 326 -29.78 -24.69 -6.63
N VAL A 327 -30.24 -23.87 -7.56
CA VAL A 327 -29.90 -24.00 -8.98
C VAL A 327 -29.05 -22.82 -9.43
N PHE A 328 -28.00 -23.12 -10.19
CA PHE A 328 -27.02 -22.14 -10.64
C PHE A 328 -26.75 -22.27 -12.14
N THR A 329 -26.47 -21.12 -12.76
CA THR A 329 -25.87 -21.08 -14.09
C THR A 329 -24.42 -21.52 -14.02
N LYS A 330 -24.03 -22.46 -14.89
CA LYS A 330 -22.68 -23.04 -14.98
C LYS A 330 -21.75 -22.13 -15.77
N LEU A 331 -20.84 -21.42 -15.10
CA LEU A 331 -19.99 -20.41 -15.75
C LEU A 331 -18.93 -20.98 -16.69
N SER A 332 -18.51 -22.23 -16.48
CA SER A 332 -17.57 -22.93 -17.38
C SER A 332 -18.05 -22.95 -18.83
N ARG A 333 -19.37 -22.84 -19.07
CA ARG A 333 -20.00 -22.82 -20.40
C ARG A 333 -20.03 -21.45 -21.06
N TYR A 334 -19.67 -20.39 -20.35
CA TYR A 334 -19.74 -19.00 -20.81
C TYR A 334 -18.37 -18.31 -20.87
N LEU A 335 -17.27 -19.03 -20.62
CA LEU A 335 -15.92 -18.47 -20.61
C LEU A 335 -15.53 -17.77 -21.93
N HIS A 336 -15.99 -18.29 -23.07
CA HIS A 336 -15.72 -17.67 -24.39
C HIS A 336 -16.40 -16.30 -24.54
N TRP A 337 -17.55 -16.10 -23.90
CA TRP A 337 -18.23 -14.80 -23.90
C TRP A 337 -17.66 -13.86 -22.83
N LEU A 338 -17.32 -14.39 -21.65
CA LEU A 338 -16.89 -13.60 -20.50
C LEU A 338 -15.45 -13.10 -20.59
N ARG A 339 -14.50 -13.93 -21.06
CA ARG A 339 -13.07 -13.56 -21.13
C ARG A 339 -12.82 -12.30 -22.00
N PRO A 340 -13.38 -12.18 -23.22
CA PRO A 340 -13.22 -10.98 -24.02
C PRO A 340 -13.75 -9.71 -23.34
N LEU A 341 -14.88 -9.79 -22.63
CA LEU A 341 -15.46 -8.66 -21.91
C LEU A 341 -14.58 -8.22 -20.74
N LEU A 342 -14.06 -9.17 -19.96
CA LEU A 342 -13.10 -8.87 -18.90
C LEU A 342 -11.84 -8.20 -19.45
N HIS A 343 -11.28 -8.72 -20.53
CA HIS A 343 -10.09 -8.13 -21.16
C HIS A 343 -10.35 -6.75 -21.78
N ALA A 344 -11.53 -6.52 -22.34
CA ALA A 344 -11.90 -5.20 -22.86
C ALA A 344 -11.99 -4.18 -21.72
N SER A 345 -12.68 -4.54 -20.64
CA SER A 345 -12.81 -3.69 -19.44
C SER A 345 -11.44 -3.35 -18.83
N GLU A 346 -10.54 -4.34 -18.73
CA GLU A 346 -9.16 -4.13 -18.27
C GLU A 346 -8.34 -3.20 -19.19
N LYS A 347 -8.54 -3.27 -20.50
CA LYS A 347 -7.85 -2.42 -21.48
C LYS A 347 -8.35 -0.98 -21.44
N GLU A 348 -9.66 -0.77 -21.36
CA GLU A 348 -10.23 0.59 -21.25
C GLU A 348 -9.74 1.29 -20.00
N GLN A 349 -9.64 0.56 -18.88
CA GLN A 349 -9.04 1.09 -17.65
C GLN A 349 -7.58 1.53 -17.84
N GLN A 350 -6.81 0.84 -18.69
CA GLN A 350 -5.40 1.16 -18.96
C GLN A 350 -5.24 2.35 -19.93
N GLN A 351 -6.23 2.63 -20.79
CA GLN A 351 -6.17 3.73 -21.77
C GLN A 351 -6.69 5.07 -21.24
N GLN A 352 -7.46 5.06 -20.14
CA GLN A 352 -7.96 6.26 -19.47
C GLN A 352 -6.92 6.95 -18.57
N LEU A 353 -5.68 6.44 -18.55
CA LEU A 353 -4.52 6.92 -17.79
C LEU A 353 -3.36 7.18 -18.76
#